data_AF-A0A1U7NHY7-F1
#
_entry.id   AF-A0A1U7NHY7-F1
#
_cell.length_a   1.000
_cell.length_b   1.000
_cell.length_c   1.000
_cell.angle_alpha   90.00
_cell.angle_beta   90.00
_cell.angle_gamma   90.00
#
_symmetry.space_group_name_H-M   'P 1'
#
loop_
_entity.id
_entity.type
_entity.pdbx_description
1 polymer ?
#
loop_
_entity_poly.entity_id
_entity_poly.type
_entity_poly.pdbx_seq_one_letter_code
_entity_poly.pdbx_strand_id
1 'polypeptide(L)'
;MKIYVGLDEARNVSALSTFATEFTKIELENEAVETLTDLDGFYISGDKLMYSKELSDSKKLARKELEDKKKAEEMLDNLKTKELLDNLSDENAVLVMALFPAWKTKTKYKVGDRVRYEDNLYKTIQEHDSQDNWTPDQVPALFEKLAKGDE
;
A
#
# COMPACT_ATOMS: atom_id res chain seq x y z
N MET A 1 0.09 18.46 42.30
CA MET A 1 -1.09 17.61 42.05
C MET A 1 -0.68 16.17 42.26
N LYS A 2 -1.45 15.37 43.02
CA LYS A 2 -1.18 13.94 43.20
C LYS A 2 -2.10 13.16 42.26
N ILE A 3 -1.55 12.16 41.58
CA ILE A 3 -2.32 11.22 40.76
C ILE A 3 -2.14 9.85 41.40
N TYR A 4 -3.25 9.18 41.65
CA TYR A 4 -3.32 7.82 42.16
C TYR A 4 -3.51 6.87 40.99
N VAL A 5 -2.77 5.75 41.01
CA VAL A 5 -2.77 4.76 39.93
C VAL A 5 -3.26 3.43 40.52
N GLY A 6 -4.34 2.89 39.96
CA GLY A 6 -4.83 1.56 40.27
C GLY A 6 -4.08 0.53 39.44
N LEU A 7 -3.60 -0.53 40.09
CA LEU A 7 -2.91 -1.65 39.44
C LEU A 7 -3.78 -2.90 39.47
N ASP A 8 -3.71 -3.73 38.43
CA ASP A 8 -4.29 -5.08 38.43
C ASP A 8 -3.36 -6.11 39.11
N GLU A 9 -3.77 -7.38 39.14
CA GLU A 9 -2.99 -8.49 39.73
C GLU A 9 -1.64 -8.71 39.04
N ALA A 10 -1.52 -8.34 37.76
CA ALA A 10 -0.30 -8.43 36.97
C ALA A 10 0.58 -7.16 37.08
N ARG A 11 0.20 -6.20 37.93
CA ARG A 11 0.84 -4.88 38.13
C ARG A 11 0.76 -3.96 36.91
N ASN A 12 -0.16 -4.21 36.00
CA ASN A 12 -0.47 -3.25 34.94
C ASN A 12 -1.36 -2.14 35.48
N VAL A 13 -1.28 -0.96 34.86
CA VAL A 13 -2.15 0.17 35.20
C VAL A 13 -3.56 -0.13 34.69
N SER A 14 -4.52 -0.19 35.62
CA SER A 14 -5.93 -0.52 35.33
C SER A 14 -6.89 0.66 35.56
N ALA A 15 -6.47 1.67 36.33
CA ALA A 15 -7.30 2.84 36.62
C ALA A 15 -6.47 4.06 37.06
N LEU A 16 -7.02 5.27 36.93
CA LEU A 16 -6.40 6.53 37.35
C LEU A 16 -7.37 7.39 38.17
N SER A 17 -6.83 8.23 39.06
CA SER A 17 -7.59 9.23 39.79
C SER A 17 -6.77 10.41 40.31
N THR A 18 -7.42 11.55 40.49
CA THR A 18 -6.90 12.68 41.29
C THR A 18 -7.27 12.59 42.77
N PHE A 19 -8.13 11.64 43.15
CA PHE A 19 -8.56 11.35 44.52
C PHE A 19 -8.12 9.94 44.95
N ALA A 20 -7.77 9.76 46.22
CA ALA A 20 -7.24 8.48 46.72
C ALA A 20 -8.29 7.35 46.78
N THR A 21 -9.58 7.69 46.74
CA THR A 21 -10.68 6.80 47.14
C THR A 21 -11.58 6.38 46.00
N GLU A 22 -11.54 7.05 44.86
CA GLU A 22 -12.38 6.77 43.70
C GLU A 22 -11.49 6.69 42.47
N PHE A 23 -11.66 5.66 41.64
CA PHE A 23 -10.81 5.42 40.48
C PHE A 23 -11.64 5.27 39.22
N THR A 24 -11.21 5.91 38.14
CA THR A 24 -11.78 5.73 36.81
C THR A 24 -11.00 4.65 36.09
N LYS A 25 -11.70 3.57 35.69
CA LYS A 25 -11.10 2.47 34.93
C LYS A 25 -10.64 2.95 33.55
N ILE A 26 -9.53 2.39 33.08
CA ILE A 26 -9.03 2.58 31.72
C ILE A 26 -9.49 1.39 30.87
N GLU A 27 -10.21 1.66 29.80
CA GLU A 27 -10.49 0.67 28.74
C GLU A 27 -9.34 0.73 27.73
N LEU A 28 -8.64 -0.38 27.54
CA LEU A 28 -7.53 -0.49 26.60
C LEU A 28 -8.07 -0.99 25.25
N GLU A 29 -8.19 -0.09 24.29
CA GLU A 29 -8.58 -0.42 22.90
C GLU A 29 -7.39 -0.87 22.04
N ASN A 30 -6.15 -0.74 22.52
CA ASN A 30 -4.94 -0.95 21.74
C ASN A 30 -4.10 -2.14 22.23
N GLU A 31 -3.31 -2.70 21.31
CA GLU A 31 -2.23 -3.65 21.61
C GLU A 31 -1.36 -3.14 22.76
N ALA A 32 -1.07 -4.02 23.71
CA ALA A 32 -0.29 -3.68 24.88
C ALA A 32 1.07 -3.10 24.46
N VAL A 33 1.49 -2.02 25.12
CA VAL A 33 2.89 -1.58 25.07
C VAL A 33 3.72 -2.68 25.72
N GLU A 34 4.39 -3.50 24.91
CA GLU A 34 5.22 -4.61 25.41
C GLU A 34 6.56 -4.11 25.96
N THR A 35 7.10 -3.04 25.36
CA THR A 35 8.38 -2.47 25.77
C THR A 35 8.33 -0.94 25.82
N LEU A 36 9.10 -0.33 26.73
CA LEU A 36 9.15 1.13 26.83
C LEU A 36 9.68 1.80 25.55
N THR A 37 10.42 1.07 24.71
CA THR A 37 10.88 1.53 23.41
C THR A 37 9.76 1.84 22.42
N ASP A 38 8.57 1.27 22.64
CA ASP A 38 7.38 1.48 21.82
C ASP A 38 6.72 2.83 22.10
N LEU A 39 7.01 3.45 23.25
CA LEU A 39 6.54 4.80 23.54
C LEU A 39 7.29 5.85 22.70
N ASP A 40 6.52 6.70 22.03
CA ASP A 40 7.06 7.78 21.20
C ASP A 40 7.64 8.90 22.07
N GLY A 41 8.93 9.19 21.87
CA GLY A 41 9.66 10.23 22.60
C GLY A 41 10.03 9.93 24.05
N PHE A 42 9.65 8.77 24.62
CA PHE A 42 9.98 8.44 26.02
C PHE A 42 11.23 7.57 26.16
N TYR A 43 11.97 7.77 27.26
CA TYR A 43 13.16 7.00 27.61
C TYR A 43 13.39 6.96 29.13
N ILE A 44 14.14 5.97 29.64
CA ILE A 44 14.56 5.92 31.05
C ILE A 44 15.88 6.66 31.24
N SER A 45 15.95 7.50 32.26
CA SER A 45 17.19 8.10 32.77
C SER A 45 17.26 7.89 34.28
N GLY A 46 18.10 6.94 34.72
CA GLY A 46 18.10 6.45 36.10
C GLY A 46 16.76 5.84 36.47
N ASP A 47 16.14 6.33 37.55
CA ASP A 47 14.84 5.85 38.04
C ASP A 47 13.64 6.66 37.49
N LYS A 48 13.86 7.48 36.45
CA LYS A 48 12.84 8.41 35.92
C LYS A 48 12.53 8.14 34.46
N LEU A 49 11.24 8.19 34.13
CA LEU A 49 10.75 8.27 32.78
C LEU A 49 10.83 9.71 32.29
N MET A 50 11.51 9.92 31.17
CA MET A 50 11.75 11.22 30.55
C MET A 50 11.12 11.27 29.17
N TYR A 51 10.76 12.47 28.71
CA TYR A 51 10.30 12.72 27.34
C TYR A 51 11.29 13.61 26.59
N SER A 52 11.60 13.27 25.34
CA SER A 52 12.40 14.08 24.43
C SER A 52 11.63 14.30 23.13
N LYS A 53 11.40 15.58 22.83
CA LYS A 53 10.79 15.99 21.56
C LYS A 53 11.67 15.60 20.37
N GLU A 54 12.98 15.74 20.50
CA GLU A 54 13.96 15.35 19.46
C GLU A 54 13.90 13.85 19.15
N LEU A 55 13.72 13.01 20.19
CA LEU A 55 13.55 11.57 20.01
C LEU A 55 12.23 11.22 19.30
N SER A 56 11.14 11.93 19.62
CA SER A 56 9.86 11.76 18.90
C SER A 56 9.97 12.21 17.44
N ASP A 57 10.53 13.39 17.21
CA ASP A 57 10.65 13.97 15.87
C ASP A 57 11.57 13.13 14.98
N SER A 58 12.68 12.61 15.52
CA SER A 58 13.59 11.70 14.81
C SER A 58 12.95 10.34 14.49
N LYS A 59 12.20 9.72 15.42
CA LYS A 59 11.45 8.48 15.14
C LYS A 59 10.41 8.70 14.03
N LYS A 60 9.69 9.83 14.06
CA LYS A 60 8.73 10.20 13.01
C LYS A 60 9.39 10.40 11.66
N LEU A 61 10.53 11.10 11.64
CA LEU A 61 11.31 11.30 10.41
C LEU A 61 11.79 9.96 9.83
N ALA A 62 12.37 9.10 10.66
CA ALA A 62 12.85 7.78 10.22
C ALA A 62 11.71 6.89 9.68
N ARG A 63 10.52 6.92 10.29
CA ARG A 63 9.33 6.23 9.78
C ARG A 63 8.90 6.77 8.42
N LYS A 64 8.87 8.10 8.27
CA LYS A 64 8.55 8.75 7.01
C LYS A 64 9.55 8.38 5.91
N GLU A 65 10.85 8.45 6.19
CA GLU A 65 11.90 8.07 5.23
C GLU A 65 11.79 6.59 4.83
N LEU A 66 11.46 5.71 5.79
CA LEU A 66 11.22 4.30 5.50
C LEU A 66 9.99 4.10 4.63
N GLU A 67 8.89 4.80 4.89
CA GLU A 67 7.69 4.78 4.04
C GLU A 67 7.97 5.31 2.65
N ASP A 68 8.68 6.43 2.54
CA ASP A 68 9.06 7.03 1.26
C ASP A 68 10.01 6.10 0.49
N LYS A 69 10.94 5.42 1.19
CA LYS A 69 11.80 4.39 0.60
C LYS A 69 11.01 3.17 0.12
N LYS A 70 10.08 2.66 0.92
CA LYS A 70 9.20 1.54 0.53
C LYS A 70 8.37 1.89 -0.70
N LYS A 71 7.78 3.09 -0.73
CA LYS A 71 7.04 3.61 -1.89
C LYS A 71 7.95 3.72 -3.12
N ALA A 72 9.18 4.18 -2.95
CA ALA A 72 10.14 4.26 -4.05
C ALA A 72 10.53 2.88 -4.59
N GLU A 73 10.70 1.87 -3.72
CA GLU A 73 10.97 0.48 -4.11
C GLU A 73 9.78 -0.14 -4.85
N GLU A 74 8.56 0.06 -4.37
CA GLU A 74 7.33 -0.38 -5.04
C GLU A 74 7.15 0.29 -6.40
N MET A 75 7.42 1.60 -6.49
CA MET A 75 7.38 2.32 -7.75
C MET A 75 8.44 1.79 -8.73
N LEU A 76 9.64 1.48 -8.25
CA LEU A 76 10.69 0.88 -9.07
C LEU A 76 10.28 -0.50 -9.60
N ASP A 77 9.62 -1.32 -8.79
CA ASP A 77 9.13 -2.63 -9.20
C ASP A 77 8.04 -2.54 -10.27
N ASN A 78 7.08 -1.61 -10.09
CA ASN A 78 6.05 -1.33 -11.08
C ASN A 78 6.64 -0.84 -12.41
N LEU A 79 7.67 0.02 -12.35
CA LEU A 79 8.35 0.52 -13.55
C LEU A 79 9.11 -0.59 -14.29
N LYS A 80 9.85 -1.44 -13.55
CA LYS A 80 10.54 -2.60 -14.13
C LYS A 80 9.55 -3.57 -14.78
N THR A 81 8.44 -3.85 -14.09
CA THR A 81 7.39 -4.72 -14.62
C THR A 81 6.83 -4.16 -15.92
N LYS A 82 6.53 -2.86 -15.95
CA LYS A 82 6.07 -2.19 -17.17
C LYS A 82 7.09 -2.28 -18.31
N GLU A 83 8.36 -1.96 -18.05
CA GLU A 83 9.42 -2.02 -19.06
C GLU A 83 9.61 -3.44 -19.61
N LEU A 84 9.53 -4.45 -18.76
CA LEU A 84 9.58 -5.85 -19.17
C LEU A 84 8.41 -6.19 -20.10
N LEU A 85 7.17 -5.84 -19.70
CA LEU A 85 5.97 -6.11 -20.48
C LEU A 85 5.96 -5.41 -21.85
N ASP A 86 6.46 -4.16 -21.91
CA ASP A 86 6.54 -3.38 -23.15
C ASP A 86 7.52 -4.03 -24.15
N ASN A 87 8.61 -4.64 -23.66
CA ASN A 87 9.65 -5.27 -24.49
C ASN A 87 9.39 -6.76 -24.79
N LEU A 88 8.32 -7.37 -24.28
CA LEU A 88 7.99 -8.75 -24.62
C LEU A 88 7.69 -8.90 -26.12
N SER A 89 8.13 -10.00 -26.70
CA SER A 89 7.63 -10.47 -27.99
C SER A 89 6.15 -10.80 -27.89
N ASP A 90 5.42 -10.75 -29.00
CA ASP A 90 3.99 -11.02 -29.01
C ASP A 90 3.70 -12.47 -28.54
N GLU A 91 4.55 -13.45 -28.87
CA GLU A 91 4.46 -14.84 -28.37
C GLU A 91 4.57 -14.93 -26.84
N ASN A 92 5.55 -14.25 -26.23
CA ASN A 92 5.72 -14.27 -24.79
C ASN A 92 4.62 -13.48 -24.07
N ALA A 93 4.14 -12.39 -24.68
CA ALA A 93 3.04 -11.59 -24.15
C ALA A 93 1.76 -12.43 -23.98
N VAL A 94 1.52 -13.38 -24.89
CA VAL A 94 0.39 -14.33 -24.80
C VAL A 94 0.53 -15.23 -23.57
N LEU A 95 1.73 -15.76 -23.28
CA LEU A 95 1.97 -16.62 -22.11
C LEU A 95 1.70 -15.92 -20.77
N VAL A 96 1.95 -14.61 -20.73
CA VAL A 96 1.72 -13.78 -19.53
C VAL A 96 0.53 -12.82 -19.70
N MET A 97 -0.46 -13.18 -20.54
CA MET A 97 -1.58 -12.30 -20.86
C MET A 97 -2.28 -11.73 -19.61
N ALA A 98 -2.35 -12.52 -18.53
CA ALA A 98 -2.95 -12.13 -17.26
C ALA A 98 -2.29 -10.90 -16.59
N LEU A 99 -1.03 -10.60 -16.92
CA LEU A 99 -0.30 -9.42 -16.43
C LEU A 99 -0.70 -8.13 -17.16
N PHE A 100 -1.32 -8.22 -18.33
CA PHE A 100 -1.77 -7.05 -19.07
C PHE A 100 -3.09 -6.50 -18.51
N PRO A 101 -3.30 -5.17 -18.56
CA PRO A 101 -4.54 -4.57 -18.09
C PRO A 101 -5.74 -4.98 -18.96
N ALA A 102 -6.91 -5.09 -18.33
CA ALA A 102 -8.17 -5.23 -19.08
C ALA A 102 -8.48 -3.94 -19.84
N TRP A 103 -9.07 -4.08 -21.04
CA TRP A 103 -9.56 -2.96 -21.84
C TRP A 103 -10.61 -2.16 -21.07
N LYS A 104 -10.56 -0.83 -21.20
CA LYS A 104 -11.47 0.10 -20.54
C LYS A 104 -11.81 1.24 -21.49
N THR A 105 -13.05 1.70 -21.43
CA THR A 105 -13.52 2.86 -22.19
C THR A 105 -12.94 4.15 -21.62
N LYS A 106 -12.95 5.24 -22.41
CA LYS A 106 -12.39 6.55 -22.02
C LYS A 106 -10.90 6.49 -21.64
N THR A 107 -10.19 5.49 -22.14
CA THR A 107 -8.75 5.30 -22.01
C THR A 107 -8.08 5.66 -23.33
N LYS A 108 -7.01 6.44 -23.27
CA LYS A 108 -6.18 6.75 -24.42
C LYS A 108 -5.15 5.63 -24.63
N TYR A 109 -5.24 4.92 -25.76
CA TYR A 109 -4.32 3.85 -26.14
C TYR A 109 -3.35 4.34 -27.20
N LYS A 110 -2.07 3.97 -27.05
CA LYS A 110 -0.99 4.24 -28.01
C LYS A 110 -0.69 3.01 -28.84
N VAL A 111 -0.06 3.21 -30.00
CA VAL A 111 0.41 2.11 -30.84
C VAL A 111 1.40 1.24 -30.04
N GLY A 112 1.16 -0.07 -30.04
CA GLY A 112 1.95 -1.06 -29.30
C GLY A 112 1.40 -1.44 -27.93
N ASP A 113 0.46 -0.66 -27.36
CA ASP A 113 -0.18 -1.01 -26.09
C ASP A 113 -0.87 -2.37 -26.21
N ARG A 114 -0.84 -3.17 -25.14
CA ARG A 114 -1.47 -4.49 -25.10
C ARG A 114 -2.54 -4.53 -24.01
N VAL A 115 -3.71 -5.04 -24.34
CA VAL A 115 -4.89 -5.09 -23.46
C VAL A 115 -5.60 -6.42 -23.54
N ARG A 116 -6.18 -6.85 -22.42
CA ARG A 116 -7.08 -8.00 -22.38
C ARG A 116 -8.52 -7.59 -22.63
N TYR A 117 -9.20 -8.33 -23.48
CA TYR A 117 -10.65 -8.21 -23.65
C TYR A 117 -11.24 -9.61 -23.80
N GLU A 118 -12.19 -9.92 -22.92
CA GLU A 118 -12.65 -11.29 -22.66
C GLU A 118 -11.44 -12.20 -22.34
N ASP A 119 -11.34 -13.36 -22.97
CA ASP A 119 -10.24 -14.31 -22.79
C ASP A 119 -9.06 -14.05 -23.75
N ASN A 120 -9.05 -12.92 -24.47
CA ASN A 120 -8.09 -12.68 -25.54
C ASN A 120 -7.15 -11.51 -25.23
N LEU A 121 -5.93 -11.56 -25.77
CA LEU A 121 -4.97 -10.45 -25.75
C LEU A 121 -5.00 -9.72 -27.10
N TYR A 122 -5.08 -8.39 -27.03
CA TYR A 122 -5.09 -7.50 -28.19
C TYR A 122 -3.95 -6.49 -28.10
N LYS A 123 -3.43 -6.08 -29.25
CA LYS A 123 -2.40 -5.05 -29.41
C LYS A 123 -2.99 -3.87 -30.17
N THR A 124 -2.84 -2.66 -29.64
CA THR A 124 -3.26 -1.44 -30.32
C THR A 124 -2.34 -1.15 -31.50
N ILE A 125 -2.92 -1.00 -32.69
CA ILE A 125 -2.18 -0.70 -33.92
C ILE A 125 -2.31 0.77 -34.34
N GLN A 126 -3.31 1.49 -33.83
CA GLN A 126 -3.50 2.92 -34.06
C GLN A 126 -3.80 3.65 -32.75
N GLU A 127 -3.15 4.79 -32.51
CA GLU A 127 -3.44 5.64 -31.34
C GLU A 127 -4.87 6.19 -31.41
N HIS A 128 -5.64 6.01 -30.34
CA HIS A 128 -7.03 6.47 -30.24
C HIS A 128 -7.49 6.60 -28.79
N ASP A 129 -8.58 7.33 -28.59
CA ASP A 129 -9.34 7.34 -27.34
C ASP A 129 -10.47 6.31 -27.44
N SER A 130 -10.50 5.34 -26.52
CA SER A 130 -11.49 4.26 -26.52
C SER A 130 -12.91 4.75 -26.24
N GLN A 131 -13.86 4.16 -26.97
CA GLN A 131 -15.30 4.44 -26.86
C GLN A 131 -16.05 3.15 -26.54
N ASP A 132 -17.25 3.26 -25.97
CA ASP A 132 -18.05 2.11 -25.53
C ASP A 132 -18.33 1.10 -26.66
N ASN A 133 -18.43 1.57 -27.92
CA ASN A 133 -18.66 0.75 -29.10
C ASN A 133 -17.38 0.33 -29.84
N TRP A 134 -16.20 0.66 -29.32
CA TRP A 134 -14.89 0.34 -29.92
C TRP A 134 -14.20 -0.76 -29.12
N THR A 135 -14.90 -1.88 -28.94
CA THR A 135 -14.36 -3.06 -28.26
C THR A 135 -13.31 -3.74 -29.15
N PRO A 136 -12.21 -4.28 -28.59
CA PRO A 136 -11.10 -4.82 -29.39
C PRO A 136 -11.46 -5.89 -30.42
N ASP A 137 -12.54 -6.64 -30.19
CA ASP A 137 -13.08 -7.66 -31.09
C ASP A 137 -13.88 -7.08 -32.28
N GLN A 138 -14.47 -5.89 -32.12
CA GLN A 138 -15.33 -5.26 -33.13
C GLN A 138 -14.60 -4.30 -34.07
N VAL A 139 -13.42 -3.78 -33.67
CA VAL A 139 -12.67 -2.78 -34.44
C VAL A 139 -11.25 -3.25 -34.78
N PRO A 140 -11.09 -4.21 -35.72
CA PRO A 140 -9.78 -4.77 -36.12
C PRO A 140 -8.85 -3.74 -36.79
N ALA A 141 -9.37 -2.57 -37.17
CA ALA A 141 -8.56 -1.45 -37.66
C ALA A 141 -7.80 -0.73 -36.55
N LEU A 142 -8.23 -0.86 -35.28
CA LEU A 142 -7.60 -0.23 -34.12
C LEU A 142 -6.84 -1.24 -33.25
N PHE A 143 -7.26 -2.50 -33.26
CA PHE A 143 -6.65 -3.58 -32.47
C PHE A 143 -6.34 -4.82 -33.33
N GLU A 144 -5.17 -5.40 -33.08
CA GLU A 144 -4.74 -6.69 -33.61
C GLU A 144 -4.89 -7.75 -32.51
N LYS A 145 -5.54 -8.88 -32.81
CA LYS A 145 -5.68 -10.00 -31.88
C LYS A 145 -4.39 -10.83 -31.86
N LEU A 146 -3.76 -10.97 -30.71
CA LEU A 146 -2.51 -11.72 -30.54
C LEU A 146 -2.74 -13.20 -30.18
N ALA A 147 -3.77 -13.51 -29.39
CA ALA A 147 -4.13 -14.90 -29.07
C ALA A 147 -5.60 -15.07 -28.69
N LYS A 148 -6.08 -16.31 -28.83
CA LYS A 148 -7.33 -16.77 -28.24
C LYS A 148 -7.03 -17.41 -26.88
N GLY A 149 -7.71 -16.97 -25.82
CA GLY A 149 -7.77 -17.78 -24.60
C GLY A 149 -8.56 -19.02 -24.95
N ASP A 150 -7.86 -20.12 -25.16
CA ASP A 150 -8.48 -21.38 -25.55
C ASP A 150 -9.31 -21.92 -24.37
N GLU A 151 -10.51 -22.42 -24.73
CA GLU A 151 -11.41 -23.22 -23.88
C GLU A 151 -10.74 -24.49 -23.35
#